data_AF-A0A8B2NRS9-F1
#
_entry.id   AF-A0A8B2NRS9-F1
#
_cell.length_a   1.000
_cell.length_b   1.000
_cell.length_c   1.000
_cell.angle_alpha   90.00
_cell.angle_beta   90.00
_cell.angle_gamma   90.00
#
_symmetry.space_group_name_H-M   'P 1'
#
loop_
_entity.id
_entity.type
_entity.pdbx_description
1 polymer ?
#
loop_
_entity_poly.entity_id
_entity_poly.type
_entity_poly.pdbx_seq_one_letter_code
_entity_poly.pdbx_strand_id
1 'polypeptide(L)'
;MNRFFPPAEPQQLGHVADAVGATVDASARERIMSDVMPLDSAGPEHISFVRDAKRRKDLETTKAGAVFIDERFLPVVPEGCVPLVTKHASNAFGLAAGMFHPSAMRPRPLTSRSGGEIAATAIIEDPESLEANVIVEAYAVISRGVEIGRGSVIGPNVVIGPGCSIGRNSVIGANTTIQCAHIGDRVIIHPGCRIGQDGFGLARTPDGYRKVPQVGAVVIQDDVEIGANSCIDRGSRRDTVIGKGTKVDNLVQIAHNVVTGCHCVIAGTSGIAGSVTLGDYVTLGGGVGIRDGVTIGTGAQIAGHSAVSENVPENATWGGTPAMDAMEWLKERRALLRLIRNATTSNS
;
A
#
# COMPACT_ATOMS: atom_id res chain seq x y z
N MET A 1 -12.12 -11.90 -21.91
CA MET A 1 -12.23 -10.46 -21.57
C MET A 1 -12.37 -10.30 -20.07
N ASN A 2 -11.59 -9.39 -19.46
CA ASN A 2 -11.65 -9.10 -18.03
C ASN A 2 -12.95 -8.37 -17.69
N ARG A 3 -13.92 -9.08 -17.08
CA ARG A 3 -15.22 -8.50 -16.70
C ARG A 3 -15.14 -7.57 -15.48
N PHE A 4 -14.05 -7.60 -14.73
CA PHE A 4 -13.87 -6.82 -13.50
C PHE A 4 -13.31 -5.44 -13.82
N PHE A 5 -12.34 -5.40 -14.73
CA PHE A 5 -11.68 -4.17 -15.20
C PHE A 5 -11.57 -4.25 -16.72
N PRO A 6 -12.65 -3.93 -17.46
CA PRO A 6 -12.55 -3.85 -18.91
C PRO A 6 -11.48 -2.82 -19.29
N PRO A 7 -10.64 -3.10 -20.30
CA PRO A 7 -9.67 -2.12 -20.77
C PRO A 7 -10.41 -0.88 -21.29
N ALA A 8 -9.75 0.27 -21.20
CA ALA A 8 -10.12 1.49 -21.87
C ALA A 8 -10.07 1.30 -23.40
N GLU A 9 -10.52 2.31 -24.14
CA GLU A 9 -10.40 2.29 -25.60
C GLU A 9 -8.94 2.12 -26.02
N PRO A 10 -8.66 1.37 -27.11
CA PRO A 10 -7.31 1.22 -27.64
C PRO A 10 -6.60 2.55 -27.83
N GLN A 11 -5.33 2.60 -27.47
CA GLN A 11 -4.53 3.83 -27.42
C GLN A 11 -3.47 3.83 -28.52
N GLN A 12 -3.18 5.00 -29.08
CA GLN A 12 -2.00 5.17 -29.93
C GLN A 12 -0.73 5.00 -29.11
N LEU A 13 0.24 4.27 -29.65
CA LEU A 13 1.51 3.98 -28.99
C LEU A 13 2.28 5.27 -28.66
N GLY A 14 2.21 6.28 -29.52
CA GLY A 14 2.79 7.60 -29.26
C GLY A 14 2.18 8.28 -28.03
N HIS A 15 0.86 8.21 -27.86
CA HIS A 15 0.19 8.78 -26.68
C HIS A 15 0.63 8.09 -25.39
N VAL A 16 0.72 6.75 -25.40
CA VAL A 16 1.22 5.98 -24.26
C VAL A 16 2.67 6.34 -23.95
N ALA A 17 3.54 6.40 -24.96
CA ALA A 17 4.95 6.73 -24.80
C ALA A 17 5.15 8.11 -24.17
N ASP A 18 4.44 9.12 -24.67
CA ASP A 18 4.52 10.49 -24.16
C ASP A 18 4.03 10.58 -22.70
N ALA A 19 2.92 9.91 -22.38
CA ALA A 19 2.33 9.91 -21.03
C ALA A 19 3.24 9.29 -19.96
N VAL A 20 4.09 8.33 -20.33
CA VAL A 20 4.99 7.62 -19.41
C VAL A 20 6.46 8.05 -19.54
N GLY A 21 6.75 9.03 -20.39
CA GLY A 21 8.11 9.53 -20.62
C GLY A 21 9.04 8.52 -21.30
N ALA A 22 8.51 7.67 -22.19
CA ALA A 22 9.29 6.75 -23.02
C ALA A 22 9.50 7.31 -24.42
N THR A 23 10.61 6.94 -25.06
CA THR A 23 10.88 7.28 -26.45
C THR A 23 10.41 6.16 -27.37
N VAL A 24 9.76 6.53 -28.48
CA VAL A 24 9.26 5.61 -29.51
C VAL A 24 9.61 6.16 -30.89
N ASP A 25 9.89 5.28 -31.84
CA ASP A 25 10.16 5.67 -33.22
C ASP A 25 8.94 6.35 -33.87
N ALA A 26 9.18 7.41 -34.65
CA ALA A 26 8.13 8.21 -35.27
C ALA A 26 7.20 7.37 -36.18
N SER A 27 7.75 6.37 -36.87
CA SER A 27 6.97 5.48 -37.75
C SER A 27 5.99 4.58 -37.00
N ALA A 28 6.22 4.35 -35.71
CA ALA A 28 5.41 3.45 -34.90
C ALA A 28 4.40 4.18 -33.99
N ARG A 29 4.41 5.53 -33.95
CA ARG A 29 3.56 6.32 -33.05
C ARG A 29 2.07 6.13 -33.27
N GLU A 30 1.66 5.93 -34.52
CA GLU A 30 0.26 5.70 -34.94
C GLU A 30 -0.23 4.28 -34.62
N ARG A 31 0.66 3.35 -34.20
CA ARG A 31 0.27 1.96 -33.91
C ARG A 31 -0.73 1.94 -32.76
N ILE A 32 -1.83 1.22 -32.95
CA ILE A 32 -2.88 1.07 -31.94
C ILE A 32 -2.55 -0.13 -31.05
N MET A 33 -2.63 0.09 -29.74
CA MET A 33 -2.44 -0.93 -28.71
C MET A 33 -3.71 -1.06 -27.90
N SER A 34 -4.14 -2.30 -27.62
CA SER A 34 -5.41 -2.59 -26.95
C SER A 34 -5.27 -2.87 -25.46
N ASP A 35 -4.09 -3.31 -25.00
CA ASP A 35 -3.85 -3.61 -23.58
C ASP A 35 -2.35 -3.70 -23.22
N VAL A 36 -2.07 -3.91 -21.93
CA VAL A 36 -0.76 -4.32 -21.40
C VAL A 36 -0.76 -5.80 -21.00
N MET A 37 0.30 -6.54 -21.32
CA MET A 37 0.38 -7.97 -20.99
C MET A 37 1.80 -8.41 -20.57
N PRO A 38 1.91 -9.46 -19.73
CA PRO A 38 3.19 -10.13 -19.48
C PRO A 38 3.84 -10.63 -20.77
N LEU A 39 5.17 -10.61 -20.80
CA LEU A 39 5.96 -10.83 -22.03
C LEU A 39 5.72 -12.19 -22.71
N ASP A 40 5.37 -13.21 -21.92
CA ASP A 40 5.10 -14.59 -22.33
C ASP A 40 3.69 -14.81 -22.91
N SER A 41 2.78 -13.87 -22.69
CA SER A 41 1.38 -13.92 -23.13
C SER A 41 0.97 -12.72 -24.00
N ALA A 42 1.83 -11.72 -24.12
CA ALA A 42 1.63 -10.56 -24.97
C ALA A 42 1.57 -10.95 -26.46
N GLY A 43 0.63 -10.32 -27.18
CA GLY A 43 0.43 -10.47 -28.61
C GLY A 43 0.65 -9.14 -29.33
N PRO A 44 0.42 -9.09 -30.65
CA PRO A 44 0.81 -7.95 -31.50
C PRO A 44 0.12 -6.61 -31.17
N GLU A 45 -0.95 -6.62 -30.40
CA GLU A 45 -1.68 -5.42 -29.94
C GLU A 45 -1.37 -5.06 -28.48
N HIS A 46 -0.54 -5.83 -27.79
CA HIS A 46 -0.23 -5.63 -26.37
C HIS A 46 1.13 -4.97 -26.18
N ILE A 47 1.21 -4.10 -25.16
CA ILE A 47 2.47 -3.54 -24.67
C ILE A 47 3.00 -4.39 -23.51
N SER A 48 4.29 -4.70 -23.51
CA SER A 48 4.95 -5.41 -22.41
C SER A 48 6.14 -4.63 -21.86
N PHE A 49 6.93 -5.23 -20.98
CA PHE A 49 8.18 -4.64 -20.48
C PHE A 49 9.25 -5.68 -20.17
N VAL A 50 10.50 -5.23 -20.19
CA VAL A 50 11.66 -6.01 -19.72
C VAL A 50 12.53 -5.14 -18.82
N ARG A 51 12.80 -5.64 -17.62
CA ARG A 51 13.62 -4.93 -16.62
C ARG A 51 15.02 -5.50 -16.47
N ASP A 52 15.16 -6.82 -16.52
CA ASP A 52 16.41 -7.50 -16.16
C ASP A 52 16.90 -8.47 -17.24
N ALA A 53 18.20 -8.74 -17.20
CA ALA A 53 18.86 -9.59 -18.17
C ALA A 53 18.40 -11.05 -18.10
N LYS A 54 17.78 -11.50 -17.00
CA LYS A 54 17.28 -12.88 -16.87
C LYS A 54 16.12 -13.13 -17.83
N ARG A 55 15.33 -12.10 -18.14
CA ARG A 55 14.20 -12.13 -19.08
C ARG A 55 14.61 -11.90 -20.55
N ARG A 56 15.91 -11.87 -20.88
CA ARG A 56 16.39 -11.64 -22.26
C ARG A 56 15.85 -12.66 -23.26
N LYS A 57 15.85 -13.96 -22.92
CA LYS A 57 15.34 -15.00 -23.83
C LYS A 57 13.84 -14.86 -24.11
N ASP A 58 13.09 -14.39 -23.11
CA ASP A 58 11.66 -14.14 -23.27
C ASP A 58 11.42 -12.92 -24.19
N LEU A 59 12.30 -11.92 -24.17
CA LEU A 59 12.26 -10.78 -25.09
C LEU A 59 12.49 -11.23 -26.53
N GLU A 60 13.52 -12.05 -26.77
CA GLU A 60 13.88 -12.55 -28.10
C GLU A 60 12.74 -13.35 -28.76
N THR A 61 11.83 -13.93 -27.95
CA THR A 61 10.73 -14.78 -28.42
C THR A 61 9.33 -14.16 -28.23
N THR A 62 9.26 -12.91 -27.76
CA THR A 62 7.96 -12.27 -27.49
C THR A 62 7.17 -12.01 -28.76
N LYS A 63 5.84 -12.05 -28.63
CA LYS A 63 4.89 -11.66 -29.68
C LYS A 63 4.26 -10.29 -29.41
N ALA A 64 4.74 -9.57 -28.39
CA ALA A 64 4.25 -8.25 -28.04
C ALA A 64 4.37 -7.28 -29.22
N GLY A 65 3.40 -6.37 -29.35
CA GLY A 65 3.47 -5.32 -30.36
C GLY A 65 4.45 -4.21 -30.01
N ALA A 66 4.61 -3.94 -28.71
CA ALA A 66 5.61 -3.00 -28.21
C ALA A 66 6.12 -3.43 -26.83
N VAL A 67 7.30 -2.94 -26.46
CA VAL A 67 7.94 -3.34 -25.20
C VAL A 67 8.73 -2.20 -24.57
N PHE A 68 8.45 -1.88 -23.30
CA PHE A 68 9.28 -0.97 -22.51
C PHE A 68 10.61 -1.62 -22.16
N ILE A 69 11.70 -0.97 -22.55
CA ILE A 69 13.07 -1.48 -22.35
C ILE A 69 14.06 -0.38 -21.98
N ASP A 70 15.12 -0.79 -21.30
CA ASP A 70 16.37 -0.01 -21.28
C ASP A 70 17.09 -0.13 -22.62
N GLU A 71 17.83 0.91 -23.01
CA GLU A 71 18.53 1.02 -24.29
C GLU A 71 19.45 -0.18 -24.59
N ARG A 72 20.04 -0.78 -23.54
CA ARG A 72 20.90 -1.97 -23.67
C ARG A 72 20.22 -3.20 -24.27
N PHE A 73 18.88 -3.25 -24.29
CA PHE A 73 18.11 -4.35 -24.85
C PHE A 73 17.67 -4.11 -26.30
N LEU A 74 17.92 -2.94 -26.90
CA LEU A 74 17.56 -2.66 -28.28
C LEU A 74 18.02 -3.75 -29.27
N PRO A 75 19.25 -4.30 -29.20
CA PRO A 75 19.72 -5.28 -30.18
C PRO A 75 19.01 -6.64 -30.15
N VAL A 76 18.19 -6.90 -29.12
CA VAL A 76 17.52 -8.19 -28.92
C VAL A 76 16.01 -8.11 -29.06
N VAL A 77 15.48 -6.93 -29.37
CA VAL A 77 14.05 -6.77 -29.66
C VAL A 77 13.76 -7.43 -31.02
N PRO A 78 12.81 -8.37 -31.08
CA PRO A 78 12.50 -9.08 -32.32
C PRO A 78 11.85 -8.14 -33.34
N GLU A 79 12.01 -8.47 -34.63
CA GLU A 79 11.35 -7.77 -35.72
C GLU A 79 9.82 -7.78 -35.54
N GLY A 80 9.17 -6.64 -35.75
CA GLY A 80 7.73 -6.45 -35.55
C GLY A 80 7.31 -6.03 -34.12
N CYS A 81 8.22 -6.09 -33.15
CA CYS A 81 8.02 -5.52 -31.80
C CYS A 81 8.66 -4.13 -31.72
N VAL A 82 7.89 -3.13 -31.30
CA VAL A 82 8.37 -1.74 -31.21
C VAL A 82 9.02 -1.49 -29.85
N PRO A 83 10.30 -1.08 -29.78
CA PRO A 83 10.91 -0.70 -28.52
C PRO A 83 10.37 0.65 -28.02
N LEU A 84 9.99 0.69 -26.74
CA LEU A 84 9.68 1.90 -25.99
C LEU A 84 10.83 2.15 -25.00
N VAL A 85 11.76 3.04 -25.35
CA VAL A 85 13.01 3.20 -24.60
C VAL A 85 12.82 4.08 -23.38
N THR A 86 13.17 3.56 -22.20
CA THR A 86 13.11 4.27 -20.92
C THR A 86 14.05 3.62 -19.88
N LYS A 87 14.62 4.43 -18.98
CA LYS A 87 15.40 3.93 -17.83
C LYS A 87 14.53 3.29 -16.75
N HIS A 88 13.21 3.45 -16.84
CA HIS A 88 12.25 3.04 -15.81
C HIS A 88 11.15 2.13 -16.37
N ALA A 89 11.51 1.10 -17.15
CA ALA A 89 10.58 0.23 -17.87
C ALA A 89 9.44 -0.35 -17.00
N SER A 90 9.75 -0.78 -15.77
CA SER A 90 8.73 -1.29 -14.84
C SER A 90 7.73 -0.23 -14.40
N ASN A 91 8.19 1.01 -14.19
CA ASN A 91 7.31 2.12 -13.79
C ASN A 91 6.46 2.56 -14.98
N ALA A 92 7.06 2.66 -16.17
CA ALA A 92 6.37 2.98 -17.40
C ALA A 92 5.25 1.97 -17.71
N PHE A 93 5.53 0.68 -17.53
CA PHE A 93 4.51 -0.37 -17.64
C PHE A 93 3.37 -0.19 -16.62
N GLY A 94 3.68 0.12 -15.36
CA GLY A 94 2.64 0.38 -14.35
C GLY A 94 1.77 1.60 -14.68
N LEU A 95 2.37 2.68 -15.18
CA LEU A 95 1.63 3.86 -15.63
C LEU A 95 0.75 3.55 -16.84
N ALA A 96 1.30 2.84 -17.85
CA ALA A 96 0.54 2.38 -19.00
C ALA A 96 -0.63 1.47 -18.59
N ALA A 97 -0.40 0.54 -17.65
CA ALA A 97 -1.46 -0.31 -17.11
C ALA A 97 -2.60 0.51 -16.48
N GLY A 98 -2.28 1.62 -15.81
CA GLY A 98 -3.27 2.56 -15.29
C GLY A 98 -4.07 3.29 -16.39
N MET A 99 -3.44 3.55 -17.54
CA MET A 99 -4.14 4.14 -18.71
C MET A 99 -5.10 3.14 -19.35
N PHE A 100 -4.70 1.87 -19.47
CA PHE A 100 -5.56 0.81 -20.02
C PHE A 100 -6.61 0.35 -19.02
N HIS A 101 -6.36 0.41 -17.71
CA HIS A 101 -7.31 -0.01 -16.68
C HIS A 101 -7.56 1.08 -15.63
N PRO A 102 -8.11 2.25 -16.01
CA PRO A 102 -8.33 3.35 -15.09
C PRO A 102 -9.29 2.97 -13.96
N SER A 103 -10.25 2.08 -14.24
CA SER A 103 -11.20 1.56 -13.25
C SER A 103 -10.57 0.63 -12.21
N ALA A 104 -9.34 0.15 -12.41
CA ALA A 104 -8.58 -0.67 -11.46
C ALA A 104 -7.70 0.17 -10.52
N MET A 105 -7.46 1.44 -10.86
CA MET A 105 -6.57 2.31 -10.07
C MET A 105 -7.19 2.78 -8.76
N ARG A 106 -8.52 2.70 -8.63
CA ARG A 106 -9.25 3.07 -7.42
C ARG A 106 -10.44 2.14 -7.23
N PRO A 107 -10.77 1.73 -5.99
CA PRO A 107 -12.00 0.99 -5.75
C PRO A 107 -13.21 1.84 -6.16
N ARG A 108 -14.19 1.20 -6.79
CA ARG A 108 -15.45 1.82 -7.22
C ARG A 108 -16.55 1.57 -6.18
N PRO A 109 -17.64 2.36 -6.19
CA PRO A 109 -18.88 1.97 -5.52
C PRO A 109 -19.24 0.51 -5.86
N LEU A 110 -19.76 -0.22 -4.88
CA LEU A 110 -20.10 -1.64 -5.04
C LEU A 110 -21.45 -1.82 -5.71
N THR A 111 -22.30 -0.80 -5.68
CA THR A 111 -23.57 -0.76 -6.41
C THR A 111 -23.44 0.12 -7.66
N SER A 112 -24.51 0.20 -8.44
CA SER A 112 -24.57 1.07 -9.63
C SER A 112 -24.68 2.57 -9.32
N ARG A 113 -24.50 2.97 -8.05
CA ARG A 113 -24.61 4.37 -7.62
C ARG A 113 -23.55 5.24 -8.26
N SER A 114 -23.95 6.44 -8.65
CA SER A 114 -23.08 7.44 -9.27
C SER A 114 -23.42 8.85 -8.80
N GLY A 115 -22.64 9.86 -9.18
CA GLY A 115 -23.05 11.27 -9.06
C GLY A 115 -23.45 11.76 -7.66
N GLY A 116 -22.91 11.18 -6.58
CA GLY A 116 -23.23 11.60 -5.21
C GLY A 116 -24.50 10.99 -4.60
N GLU A 117 -24.97 9.85 -5.11
CA GLU A 117 -26.13 9.17 -4.55
C GLU A 117 -25.90 8.65 -3.11
N ILE A 118 -26.88 8.90 -2.25
CA ILE A 118 -26.96 8.36 -0.88
C ILE A 118 -28.03 7.26 -0.85
N ALA A 119 -27.68 6.09 -0.32
CA ALA A 119 -28.61 4.99 -0.16
C ALA A 119 -29.70 5.33 0.87
N ALA A 120 -30.96 5.00 0.56
CA ALA A 120 -32.09 5.21 1.48
C ALA A 120 -31.98 4.43 2.80
N THR A 121 -31.11 3.41 2.85
CA THR A 121 -30.83 2.62 4.05
C THR A 121 -29.62 3.11 4.85
N ALA A 122 -28.94 4.16 4.40
CA ALA A 122 -27.86 4.79 5.16
C ALA A 122 -28.44 5.65 6.30
N ILE A 123 -27.75 5.68 7.44
CA ILE A 123 -28.08 6.53 8.58
C ILE A 123 -27.03 7.63 8.64
N ILE A 124 -27.46 8.89 8.53
CA ILE A 124 -26.58 10.06 8.50
C ILE A 124 -27.21 11.10 9.43
N GLU A 125 -26.49 11.48 10.49
CA GLU A 125 -27.01 12.47 11.45
C GLU A 125 -26.99 13.90 10.88
N ASP A 126 -25.91 14.30 10.21
CA ASP A 126 -25.71 15.66 9.67
C ASP A 126 -25.45 15.64 8.15
N PRO A 127 -26.47 15.37 7.31
CA PRO A 127 -26.29 15.22 5.86
C PRO A 127 -25.75 16.47 5.15
N GLU A 128 -25.92 17.66 5.73
CA GLU A 128 -25.37 18.93 5.24
C GLU A 128 -23.84 19.02 5.34
N SER A 129 -23.20 18.14 6.12
CA SER A 129 -21.74 18.08 6.29
C SER A 129 -21.05 17.25 5.19
N LEU A 130 -21.82 16.74 4.23
CA LEU A 130 -21.31 16.05 3.05
C LEU A 130 -21.16 17.05 1.88
N GLU A 131 -19.94 17.17 1.35
CA GLU A 131 -19.70 17.96 0.15
C GLU A 131 -20.34 17.30 -1.11
N ALA A 132 -20.32 18.01 -2.25
CA ALA A 132 -20.89 17.52 -3.51
C ALA A 132 -20.30 16.18 -3.98
N ASN A 133 -21.12 15.37 -4.65
CA ASN A 133 -20.71 14.08 -5.24
C ASN A 133 -20.20 13.03 -4.24
N VAL A 134 -20.50 13.16 -2.94
CA VAL A 134 -20.24 12.08 -1.97
C VAL A 134 -21.23 10.95 -2.19
N ILE A 135 -20.72 9.74 -2.40
CA ILE A 135 -21.56 8.53 -2.54
C ILE A 135 -21.59 7.81 -1.20
N VAL A 136 -22.78 7.47 -0.71
CA VAL A 136 -22.95 6.68 0.52
C VAL A 136 -23.75 5.42 0.21
N GLU A 137 -23.12 4.27 0.40
CA GLU A 137 -23.69 2.96 0.10
C GLU A 137 -24.60 2.44 1.21
N ALA A 138 -25.31 1.34 0.92
CA ALA A 138 -26.33 0.77 1.80
C ALA A 138 -25.80 0.48 3.21
N TYR A 139 -26.62 0.83 4.22
CA TYR A 139 -26.39 0.55 5.64
C TYR A 139 -25.12 1.18 6.23
N ALA A 140 -24.52 2.17 5.57
CA ALA A 140 -23.51 3.00 6.21
C ALA A 140 -24.12 3.83 7.37
N VAL A 141 -23.35 4.04 8.43
CA VAL A 141 -23.72 4.84 9.60
C VAL A 141 -22.70 5.97 9.76
N ILE A 142 -23.16 7.20 9.64
CA ILE A 142 -22.36 8.43 9.73
C ILE A 142 -22.90 9.24 10.91
N SER A 143 -22.12 9.29 11.99
CA SER A 143 -22.49 9.99 13.23
C SER A 143 -22.40 11.52 13.11
N ARG A 144 -22.95 12.20 14.12
CA ARG A 144 -22.90 13.66 14.24
C ARG A 144 -21.48 14.24 14.18
N GLY A 145 -21.36 15.40 13.52
CA GLY A 145 -20.14 16.17 13.39
C GLY A 145 -19.13 15.56 12.42
N VAL A 146 -19.54 14.59 11.60
CA VAL A 146 -18.67 14.00 10.58
C VAL A 146 -18.68 14.85 9.33
N GLU A 147 -17.50 15.19 8.84
CA GLU A 147 -17.30 15.94 7.59
C GLU A 147 -16.75 15.02 6.51
N ILE A 148 -17.34 15.04 5.30
CA ILE A 148 -16.86 14.23 4.17
C ILE A 148 -16.71 15.08 2.91
N GLY A 149 -15.48 15.13 2.39
CA GLY A 149 -15.10 15.91 1.22
C GLY A 149 -15.65 15.35 -0.09
N ARG A 150 -15.73 16.23 -1.11
CA ARG A 150 -16.38 15.94 -2.39
C ARG A 150 -15.79 14.73 -3.11
N GLY A 151 -16.63 14.03 -3.85
CA GLY A 151 -16.23 12.89 -4.68
C GLY A 151 -15.77 11.66 -3.88
N SER A 152 -15.92 11.67 -2.55
CA SER A 152 -15.58 10.53 -1.71
C SER A 152 -16.66 9.45 -1.76
N VAL A 153 -16.26 8.19 -1.58
CA VAL A 153 -17.14 7.02 -1.63
C VAL A 153 -17.09 6.31 -0.29
N ILE A 154 -18.25 6.19 0.34
CA ILE A 154 -18.44 5.46 1.60
C ILE A 154 -19.12 4.13 1.29
N GLY A 155 -18.38 3.03 1.47
CA GLY A 155 -18.84 1.68 1.18
C GLY A 155 -19.95 1.19 2.13
N PRO A 156 -20.59 0.05 1.79
CA PRO A 156 -21.70 -0.47 2.58
C PRO A 156 -21.25 -0.93 3.97
N ASN A 157 -22.14 -0.79 4.95
CA ASN A 157 -21.89 -1.11 6.37
C ASN A 157 -20.67 -0.38 6.99
N VAL A 158 -20.19 0.70 6.38
CA VAL A 158 -19.15 1.53 7.00
C VAL A 158 -19.73 2.27 8.19
N VAL A 159 -18.98 2.36 9.29
CA VAL A 159 -19.34 3.14 10.48
C VAL A 159 -18.30 4.23 10.70
N ILE A 160 -18.73 5.49 10.72
CA ILE A 160 -17.89 6.66 11.00
C ILE A 160 -18.40 7.32 12.27
N GLY A 161 -17.57 7.31 13.31
CA GLY A 161 -17.90 7.84 14.63
C GLY A 161 -17.87 9.37 14.69
N PRO A 162 -18.40 9.96 15.78
CA PRO A 162 -18.61 11.39 15.89
C PRO A 162 -17.33 12.21 15.72
N GLY A 163 -17.43 13.35 15.04
CA GLY A 163 -16.34 14.32 14.90
C GLY A 163 -15.17 13.88 14.00
N CYS A 164 -15.28 12.74 13.29
CA CYS A 164 -14.26 12.33 12.32
C CYS A 164 -14.34 13.19 11.05
N SER A 165 -13.23 13.34 10.34
CA SER A 165 -13.21 14.02 9.04
C SER A 165 -12.60 13.13 7.96
N ILE A 166 -13.17 13.16 6.76
CA ILE A 166 -12.67 12.46 5.57
C ILE A 166 -12.51 13.48 4.45
N GLY A 167 -11.32 13.56 3.88
CA GLY A 167 -11.00 14.45 2.78
C GLY A 167 -11.70 14.08 1.47
N ARG A 168 -11.30 14.77 0.40
CA ARG A 168 -11.90 14.72 -0.93
C ARG A 168 -11.39 13.54 -1.73
N ASN A 169 -12.26 12.98 -2.56
CA ASN A 169 -11.96 11.86 -3.47
C ASN A 169 -11.41 10.63 -2.74
N SER A 170 -11.74 10.45 -1.47
CA SER A 170 -11.31 9.31 -0.65
C SER A 170 -12.29 8.15 -0.78
N VAL A 171 -11.82 6.92 -0.62
CA VAL A 171 -12.66 5.71 -0.73
C VAL A 171 -12.53 4.90 0.53
N ILE A 172 -13.66 4.64 1.19
CA ILE A 172 -13.75 3.82 2.39
C ILE A 172 -14.46 2.51 2.04
N GLY A 173 -13.73 1.41 2.08
CA GLY A 173 -14.20 0.08 1.75
C GLY A 173 -15.21 -0.47 2.75
N ALA A 174 -16.05 -1.40 2.29
CA ALA A 174 -17.14 -1.98 3.05
C ALA A 174 -16.72 -2.51 4.44
N ASN A 175 -17.63 -2.44 5.41
CA ASN A 175 -17.46 -2.95 6.78
C ASN A 175 -16.29 -2.33 7.57
N THR A 176 -15.76 -1.20 7.12
CA THR A 176 -14.72 -0.43 7.84
C THR A 176 -15.34 0.35 9.00
N THR A 177 -14.61 0.47 10.11
CA THR A 177 -14.99 1.35 11.23
C THR A 177 -13.92 2.40 11.46
N ILE A 178 -14.33 3.67 11.50
CA ILE A 178 -13.49 4.83 11.73
C ILE A 178 -14.03 5.57 12.95
N GLN A 179 -13.18 5.83 13.93
CA GLN A 179 -13.48 6.63 15.11
C GLN A 179 -12.27 7.51 15.43
N CYS A 180 -12.47 8.67 16.05
CA CYS A 180 -11.39 9.55 16.51
C CYS A 180 -10.27 9.76 15.46
N ALA A 181 -10.64 10.08 14.21
CA ALA A 181 -9.69 10.16 13.11
C ALA A 181 -9.94 11.34 12.18
N HIS A 182 -8.84 11.88 11.66
CA HIS A 182 -8.81 12.85 10.57
C HIS A 182 -8.10 12.22 9.38
N ILE A 183 -8.81 12.10 8.26
CA ILE A 183 -8.35 11.45 7.03
C ILE A 183 -8.27 12.49 5.92
N GLY A 184 -7.13 12.56 5.24
CA GLY A 184 -6.84 13.51 4.16
C GLY A 184 -7.50 13.15 2.84
N ASP A 185 -7.01 13.79 1.78
CA ASP A 185 -7.54 13.67 0.43
C ASP A 185 -6.98 12.44 -0.31
N ARG A 186 -7.79 11.89 -1.21
CA ARG A 186 -7.44 10.78 -2.13
C ARG A 186 -7.03 9.49 -1.42
N VAL A 187 -7.33 9.38 -0.13
CA VAL A 187 -7.02 8.21 0.70
C VAL A 187 -7.88 7.02 0.26
N ILE A 188 -7.28 5.83 0.22
CA ILE A 188 -7.96 4.57 -0.05
C ILE A 188 -7.86 3.70 1.20
N ILE A 189 -9.00 3.33 1.78
CA ILE A 189 -9.07 2.36 2.87
C ILE A 189 -9.84 1.16 2.36
N HIS A 190 -9.19 0.00 2.29
CA HIS A 190 -9.80 -1.24 1.82
C HIS A 190 -10.76 -1.83 2.87
N PRO A 191 -11.62 -2.80 2.48
CA PRO A 191 -12.65 -3.32 3.37
C PRO A 191 -12.15 -3.87 4.71
N GLY A 192 -12.99 -3.72 5.75
CA GLY A 192 -12.81 -4.33 7.06
C GLY A 192 -11.78 -3.65 7.98
N CYS A 193 -11.22 -2.50 7.59
CA CYS A 193 -10.26 -1.79 8.42
C CYS A 193 -10.87 -1.27 9.73
N ARG A 194 -10.03 -1.14 10.76
CA ARG A 194 -10.39 -0.54 12.06
C ARG A 194 -9.45 0.61 12.37
N ILE A 195 -9.98 1.83 12.40
CA ILE A 195 -9.19 3.06 12.57
C ILE A 195 -9.67 3.80 13.81
N GLY A 196 -8.71 4.14 14.67
CA GLY A 196 -8.86 4.97 15.87
C GLY A 196 -9.57 4.29 17.04
N GLN A 197 -9.45 2.96 17.13
CA GLN A 197 -9.75 2.23 18.37
C GLN A 197 -8.68 2.52 19.43
N ASP A 198 -8.98 2.23 20.69
CA ASP A 198 -8.00 2.33 21.78
C ASP A 198 -6.80 1.43 21.53
N GLY A 199 -5.60 2.01 21.61
CA GLY A 199 -4.38 1.22 21.75
C GLY A 199 -4.33 0.40 23.04
N PHE A 200 -3.38 -0.54 23.08
CA PHE A 200 -3.19 -1.49 24.18
C PHE A 200 -2.51 -0.88 25.43
N GLY A 201 -3.01 0.26 25.90
CA GLY A 201 -2.51 0.93 27.11
C GLY A 201 -2.98 0.24 28.39
N LEU A 202 -2.08 -0.45 29.09
CA LEU A 202 -2.36 -1.14 30.35
C LEU A 202 -1.34 -0.75 31.43
N ALA A 203 -1.84 -0.42 32.63
CA ALA A 203 -1.01 -0.21 33.81
C ALA A 203 -1.11 -1.43 34.74
N ARG A 204 0.04 -2.00 35.12
CA ARG A 204 0.09 -3.10 36.09
C ARG A 204 -0.18 -2.58 37.50
N THR A 205 -1.04 -3.26 38.24
CA THR A 205 -1.39 -3.01 39.64
C THR A 205 -1.31 -4.31 40.43
N PRO A 206 -1.34 -4.28 41.78
CA PRO A 206 -1.34 -5.50 42.61
C PRO A 206 -2.47 -6.49 42.26
N ASP A 207 -3.64 -5.97 41.85
CA ASP A 207 -4.84 -6.77 41.57
C ASP A 207 -4.99 -7.16 40.08
N GLY A 208 -4.04 -6.77 39.23
CA GLY A 208 -4.08 -7.03 37.78
C GLY A 208 -3.79 -5.80 36.94
N TYR A 209 -4.26 -5.80 35.68
CA TYR A 209 -4.06 -4.68 34.75
C TYR A 209 -5.26 -3.73 34.76
N ARG A 210 -4.99 -2.42 34.78
CA ARG A 210 -6.00 -1.38 34.59
C ARG A 210 -5.84 -0.72 33.23
N LYS A 211 -6.95 -0.45 32.56
CA LYS A 211 -6.98 0.26 31.27
C LYS A 211 -6.45 1.68 31.46
N VAL A 212 -5.53 2.09 30.59
CA VAL A 212 -5.05 3.45 30.47
C VAL A 212 -5.83 4.14 29.34
N PRO A 213 -6.58 5.21 29.62
CA PRO A 213 -7.32 5.94 28.59
C PRO A 213 -6.41 6.40 27.44
N GLN A 214 -6.87 6.18 26.22
CA GLN A 214 -6.27 6.69 24.99
C GLN A 214 -7.16 7.84 24.50
N VAL A 215 -6.67 9.06 24.53
CA VAL A 215 -7.47 10.27 24.26
C VAL A 215 -6.96 11.08 23.07
N GLY A 216 -5.92 10.59 22.39
CA GLY A 216 -5.49 11.14 21.10
C GLY A 216 -6.35 10.64 19.95
N ALA A 217 -5.93 10.98 18.74
CA ALA A 217 -6.59 10.64 17.49
C ALA A 217 -5.67 9.80 16.58
N VAL A 218 -6.19 9.49 15.39
CA VAL A 218 -5.42 9.05 14.23
C VAL A 218 -5.46 10.15 13.18
N VAL A 219 -4.30 10.50 12.61
CA VAL A 219 -4.18 11.43 11.48
C VAL A 219 -3.62 10.67 10.29
N ILE A 220 -4.42 10.52 9.24
CA ILE A 220 -4.02 9.92 7.97
C ILE A 220 -3.91 11.02 6.94
N GLN A 221 -2.73 11.22 6.38
CA GLN A 221 -2.48 12.26 5.39
C GLN A 221 -2.91 11.82 3.97
N ASP A 222 -2.80 12.75 3.03
CA ASP A 222 -3.16 12.56 1.63
C ASP A 222 -2.50 11.35 0.97
N ASP A 223 -3.18 10.80 -0.05
CA ASP A 223 -2.64 9.77 -0.96
C ASP A 223 -2.23 8.44 -0.28
N VAL A 224 -2.59 8.27 1.00
CA VAL A 224 -2.37 7.05 1.78
C VAL A 224 -3.29 5.93 1.26
N GLU A 225 -2.78 4.71 1.27
CA GLU A 225 -3.58 3.51 1.02
C GLU A 225 -3.42 2.51 2.17
N ILE A 226 -4.52 2.00 2.68
CA ILE A 226 -4.57 1.06 3.80
C ILE A 226 -5.29 -0.21 3.33
N GLY A 227 -4.56 -1.33 3.35
CA GLY A 227 -5.03 -2.65 2.94
C GLY A 227 -6.08 -3.23 3.87
N ALA A 228 -6.78 -4.25 3.38
CA ALA A 228 -7.94 -4.84 4.02
C ALA A 228 -7.60 -5.40 5.41
N ASN A 229 -8.55 -5.24 6.33
CA ASN A 229 -8.47 -5.70 7.72
C ASN A 229 -7.24 -5.20 8.51
N SER A 230 -6.61 -4.11 8.08
CA SER A 230 -5.55 -3.46 8.85
C SER A 230 -6.16 -2.61 9.98
N CYS A 231 -5.41 -2.52 11.07
CA CYS A 231 -5.82 -1.85 12.31
C CYS A 231 -4.84 -0.72 12.64
N ILE A 232 -5.38 0.46 12.94
CA ILE A 232 -4.60 1.64 13.33
C ILE A 232 -5.19 2.20 14.61
N ASP A 233 -4.45 2.08 15.71
CA ASP A 233 -4.90 2.52 17.02
C ASP A 233 -4.73 4.04 17.17
N ARG A 234 -5.68 4.70 17.85
CA ARG A 234 -5.53 6.10 18.24
C ARG A 234 -4.42 6.25 19.28
N GLY A 235 -3.79 7.40 19.27
CA GLY A 235 -2.70 7.66 20.21
C GLY A 235 -3.18 7.91 21.65
N SER A 236 -2.26 7.78 22.61
CA SER A 236 -2.55 7.98 24.04
C SER A 236 -2.86 9.44 24.41
N ARG A 237 -1.91 10.33 24.11
CA ARG A 237 -2.00 11.80 24.27
C ARG A 237 -1.53 12.57 23.05
N ARG A 238 -0.52 12.02 22.37
CA ARG A 238 -0.15 12.40 20.99
C ARG A 238 -0.99 11.57 20.04
N ASP A 239 -1.10 11.99 18.80
CA ASP A 239 -1.82 11.23 17.78
C ASP A 239 -0.95 10.12 17.19
N THR A 240 -1.59 9.13 16.58
CA THR A 240 -0.95 8.22 15.63
C THR A 240 -1.00 8.89 14.26
N VAL A 241 0.11 8.93 13.52
CA VAL A 241 0.21 9.67 12.24
C VAL A 241 0.69 8.76 11.13
N ILE A 242 -0.07 8.73 10.03
CA ILE A 242 0.30 8.06 8.78
C ILE A 242 0.63 9.13 7.75
N GLY A 243 1.92 9.26 7.41
CA GLY A 243 2.44 10.26 6.51
C GLY A 243 2.02 10.07 5.05
N LYS A 244 1.99 11.18 4.31
CA LYS A 244 1.49 11.29 2.93
C LYS A 244 2.03 10.18 2.02
N GLY A 245 1.15 9.61 1.20
CA GLY A 245 1.53 8.65 0.17
C GLY A 245 2.01 7.29 0.69
N THR A 246 1.96 7.06 2.00
CA THR A 246 2.31 5.77 2.61
C THR A 246 1.34 4.67 2.16
N LYS A 247 1.88 3.48 1.88
CA LYS A 247 1.15 2.29 1.45
C LYS A 247 1.25 1.22 2.53
N VAL A 248 0.12 0.92 3.14
CA VAL A 248 -0.03 -0.13 4.15
C VAL A 248 -0.79 -1.28 3.52
N ASP A 249 -0.21 -2.46 3.50
CA ASP A 249 -0.83 -3.66 2.95
C ASP A 249 -1.83 -4.28 3.95
N ASN A 250 -2.39 -5.43 3.60
CA ASN A 250 -3.43 -6.11 4.37
C ASN A 250 -2.90 -6.66 5.71
N LEU A 251 -3.80 -6.72 6.70
CA LEU A 251 -3.53 -7.33 8.00
C LEU A 251 -2.35 -6.72 8.76
N VAL A 252 -2.09 -5.42 8.57
CA VAL A 252 -1.06 -4.69 9.32
C VAL A 252 -1.65 -4.16 10.62
N GLN A 253 -0.89 -4.26 11.72
CA GLN A 253 -1.19 -3.60 12.99
C GLN A 253 -0.27 -2.39 13.18
N ILE A 254 -0.87 -1.21 13.34
CA ILE A 254 -0.19 0.02 13.74
C ILE A 254 -0.70 0.42 15.12
N ALA A 255 0.15 0.29 16.14
CA ALA A 255 -0.21 0.62 17.51
C ALA A 255 -0.28 2.14 17.77
N HIS A 256 -0.67 2.50 18.99
CA HIS A 256 -0.82 3.89 19.42
C HIS A 256 0.50 4.69 19.31
N ASN A 257 0.39 5.97 18.95
CA ASN A 257 1.51 6.92 18.88
C ASN A 257 2.57 6.61 17.83
N VAL A 258 2.33 5.64 16.94
CA VAL A 258 3.21 5.43 15.80
C VAL A 258 3.15 6.64 14.88
N VAL A 259 4.31 7.05 14.37
CA VAL A 259 4.44 8.12 13.37
C VAL A 259 5.19 7.55 12.18
N THR A 260 4.56 7.58 11.00
CA THR A 260 5.25 7.28 9.74
C THR A 260 5.57 8.58 9.01
N GLY A 261 6.74 8.62 8.38
CA GLY A 261 7.08 9.59 7.36
C GLY A 261 6.25 9.42 6.08
N CYS A 262 6.61 10.17 5.06
CA CYS A 262 5.99 10.13 3.75
C CYS A 262 6.49 8.94 2.93
N HIS A 263 5.62 8.39 2.08
CA HIS A 263 5.96 7.37 1.09
C HIS A 263 6.56 6.07 1.65
N CYS A 264 6.20 5.71 2.89
CA CYS A 264 6.58 4.42 3.44
C CYS A 264 5.80 3.28 2.77
N VAL A 265 6.39 2.09 2.72
CA VAL A 265 5.75 0.86 2.25
C VAL A 265 5.78 -0.16 3.38
N ILE A 266 4.61 -0.58 3.84
CA ILE A 266 4.46 -1.51 4.96
C ILE A 266 3.72 -2.74 4.45
N ALA A 267 4.47 -3.81 4.17
CA ALA A 267 3.90 -5.03 3.61
C ALA A 267 3.11 -5.84 4.65
N GLY A 268 2.25 -6.74 4.16
CA GLY A 268 1.17 -7.33 4.93
C GLY A 268 1.66 -8.16 6.12
N THR A 269 0.79 -8.29 7.13
CA THR A 269 1.06 -8.99 8.39
C THR A 269 2.16 -8.38 9.28
N SER A 270 2.66 -7.19 8.94
CA SER A 270 3.60 -6.47 9.81
C SER A 270 2.92 -5.92 11.06
N GLY A 271 3.63 -5.95 12.19
CA GLY A 271 3.19 -5.43 13.48
C GLY A 271 4.13 -4.36 14.01
N ILE A 272 3.62 -3.14 14.19
CA ILE A 272 4.38 -1.99 14.66
C ILE A 272 3.88 -1.63 16.06
N ALA A 273 4.73 -1.82 17.07
CA ALA A 273 4.39 -1.50 18.45
C ALA A 273 4.34 0.01 18.71
N GLY A 274 3.90 0.38 19.91
CA GLY A 274 3.59 1.76 20.26
C GLY A 274 4.79 2.69 20.15
N SER A 275 4.52 3.97 19.90
CA SER A 275 5.53 5.05 19.87
C SER A 275 6.70 4.85 18.89
N VAL A 276 6.58 3.94 17.92
CA VAL A 276 7.58 3.77 16.85
C VAL A 276 7.55 4.96 15.91
N THR A 277 8.72 5.38 15.43
CA THR A 277 8.86 6.41 14.40
C THR A 277 9.52 5.82 13.16
N LEU A 278 8.88 5.97 12.00
CA LEU A 278 9.47 5.65 10.70
C LEU A 278 9.80 6.97 9.98
N GLY A 279 11.02 7.11 9.46
CA GLY A 279 11.38 8.20 8.55
C GLY A 279 10.70 8.07 7.18
N ASP A 280 11.01 8.98 6.26
CA ASP A 280 10.45 8.95 4.91
C ASP A 280 10.98 7.75 4.12
N TYR A 281 10.20 7.23 3.16
CA TYR A 281 10.61 6.15 2.26
C TYR A 281 11.08 4.84 2.94
N VAL A 282 10.68 4.61 4.19
CA VAL A 282 10.95 3.34 4.89
C VAL A 282 10.16 2.20 4.23
N THR A 283 10.84 1.08 4.01
CA THR A 283 10.21 -0.15 3.47
C THR A 283 10.28 -1.27 4.49
N LEU A 284 9.12 -1.79 4.89
CA LEU A 284 9.00 -2.97 5.74
C LEU A 284 8.49 -4.15 4.90
N GLY A 285 9.28 -5.22 4.83
CA GLY A 285 8.86 -6.49 4.23
C GLY A 285 7.73 -7.16 5.01
N GLY A 286 7.09 -8.17 4.42
CA GLY A 286 5.93 -8.82 5.03
C GLY A 286 6.28 -9.47 6.36
N GLY A 287 5.38 -9.38 7.34
CA GLY A 287 5.54 -10.00 8.65
C GLY A 287 6.63 -9.40 9.53
N VAL A 288 7.06 -8.16 9.29
CA VAL A 288 8.04 -7.48 10.14
C VAL A 288 7.41 -7.11 11.49
N GLY A 289 8.14 -7.36 12.57
CA GLY A 289 7.79 -6.91 13.93
C GLY A 289 8.73 -5.81 14.41
N ILE A 290 8.19 -4.71 14.94
CA ILE A 290 8.99 -3.60 15.50
C ILE A 290 8.66 -3.39 16.97
N ARG A 291 9.68 -3.33 17.83
CA ARG A 291 9.55 -3.05 19.26
C ARG A 291 9.11 -1.61 19.53
N ASP A 292 8.41 -1.42 20.65
CA ASP A 292 7.94 -0.12 21.12
C ASP A 292 9.09 0.91 21.23
N GLY A 293 8.81 2.14 20.80
CA GLY A 293 9.73 3.29 20.91
C GLY A 293 10.92 3.27 19.95
N VAL A 294 11.01 2.30 19.03
CA VAL A 294 12.09 2.23 18.04
C VAL A 294 11.93 3.32 16.97
N THR A 295 13.05 3.89 16.52
CA THR A 295 13.12 4.78 15.36
C THR A 295 13.78 4.06 14.18
N ILE A 296 13.12 4.06 13.03
CA ILE A 296 13.63 3.55 11.75
C ILE A 296 13.96 4.74 10.85
N GLY A 297 15.24 4.92 10.54
CA GLY A 297 15.72 6.07 9.76
C GLY A 297 15.16 6.10 8.33
N THR A 298 15.13 7.31 7.75
CA THR A 298 14.71 7.57 6.37
C THR A 298 15.40 6.64 5.37
N GLY A 299 14.63 6.10 4.43
CA GLY A 299 15.10 5.21 3.37
C GLY A 299 15.55 3.82 3.83
N ALA A 300 15.40 3.49 5.12
CA ALA A 300 15.77 2.18 5.62
C ALA A 300 14.84 1.07 5.10
N GLN A 301 15.41 -0.12 4.91
CA GLN A 301 14.70 -1.29 4.39
C GLN A 301 14.84 -2.45 5.38
N ILE A 302 13.71 -3.01 5.80
CA ILE A 302 13.66 -4.15 6.71
C ILE A 302 13.16 -5.37 5.93
N ALA A 303 13.98 -6.40 5.82
CA ALA A 303 13.61 -7.65 5.17
C ALA A 303 12.42 -8.31 5.88
N GLY A 304 11.61 -9.05 5.13
CA GLY A 304 10.42 -9.74 5.66
C GLY A 304 10.74 -10.67 6.84
N HIS A 305 9.77 -10.85 7.73
CA HIS A 305 9.85 -11.66 8.95
C HIS A 305 10.95 -11.24 9.94
N SER A 306 11.48 -10.03 9.83
CA SER A 306 12.48 -9.52 10.77
C SER A 306 11.85 -8.97 12.04
N ALA A 307 12.51 -9.20 13.18
CA ALA A 307 12.18 -8.57 14.46
C ALA A 307 13.18 -7.46 14.77
N VAL A 308 12.71 -6.20 14.78
CA VAL A 308 13.54 -5.02 15.01
C VAL A 308 13.41 -4.56 16.45
N SER A 309 14.49 -4.71 17.22
CA SER A 309 14.54 -4.31 18.62
C SER A 309 15.29 -2.99 18.86
N GLU A 310 16.03 -2.45 17.89
CA GLU A 310 16.89 -1.28 18.09
C GLU A 310 16.69 -0.26 16.98
N ASN A 311 17.14 0.98 17.22
CA ASN A 311 17.04 2.04 16.23
C ASN A 311 17.84 1.67 14.97
N VAL A 312 17.23 1.88 13.82
CA VAL A 312 17.83 1.56 12.52
C VAL A 312 18.33 2.85 11.88
N PRO A 313 19.61 2.95 11.48
CA PRO A 313 20.12 4.13 10.79
C PRO A 313 19.44 4.38 9.44
N GLU A 314 19.52 5.63 8.96
CA GLU A 314 19.04 6.00 7.64
C GLU A 314 19.71 5.18 6.53
N ASN A 315 18.95 4.87 5.48
CA ASN A 315 19.37 4.10 4.30
C ASN A 315 19.96 2.70 4.60
N ALA A 316 19.84 2.21 5.84
CA ALA A 316 20.32 0.90 6.21
C ALA A 316 19.37 -0.19 5.70
N THR A 317 19.93 -1.36 5.37
CA THR A 317 19.15 -2.57 5.09
C THR A 317 19.38 -3.58 6.21
N TRP A 318 18.33 -3.92 6.95
CA TRP A 318 18.38 -4.88 8.06
C TRP A 318 17.54 -6.12 7.73
N GLY A 319 17.91 -7.27 8.29
CA GLY A 319 17.14 -8.50 8.18
C GLY A 319 17.48 -9.51 9.29
N GLY A 320 16.55 -10.38 9.67
CA GLY A 320 16.83 -11.44 10.65
C GLY A 320 15.68 -12.38 11.06
N THR A 321 15.89 -13.68 10.83
CA THR A 321 14.92 -14.80 10.74
C THR A 321 14.21 -14.98 9.38
N PRO A 322 14.92 -14.88 8.23
CA PRO A 322 14.41 -15.44 6.98
C PRO A 322 14.53 -16.98 6.98
N ALA A 323 13.68 -17.65 6.21
CA ALA A 323 13.82 -19.08 5.97
C ALA A 323 15.12 -19.40 5.22
N MET A 324 15.78 -20.49 5.60
CA MET A 324 16.96 -21.04 4.95
C MET A 324 16.85 -22.56 4.85
N ASP A 325 17.81 -23.23 4.20
CA ASP A 325 17.81 -24.69 4.16
C ASP A 325 17.75 -25.28 5.59
N ALA A 326 16.88 -26.26 5.79
CA ALA A 326 16.58 -26.79 7.13
C ALA A 326 17.82 -27.41 7.80
N MET A 327 18.72 -28.00 7.03
CA MET A 327 19.95 -28.60 7.55
C MET A 327 20.99 -27.54 7.87
N GLU A 328 21.05 -26.45 7.11
CA GLU A 328 21.89 -25.29 7.43
C GLU A 328 21.40 -24.60 8.71
N TRP A 329 20.10 -24.34 8.84
CA TRP A 329 19.51 -23.75 10.05
C TRP A 329 19.82 -24.57 11.31
N LEU A 330 19.65 -25.90 11.25
CA LEU A 330 19.99 -26.78 12.37
C LEU A 330 21.47 -26.73 12.74
N LYS A 331 22.37 -26.63 11.74
CA LYS A 331 23.81 -26.52 11.98
C LYS A 331 24.16 -25.20 12.64
N GLU A 332 23.62 -24.08 12.16
CA GLU A 332 23.81 -22.75 12.77
C GLU A 332 23.33 -22.74 14.22
N ARG A 333 22.12 -23.25 14.48
CA ARG A 333 21.55 -23.32 15.83
C ARG A 333 22.42 -24.13 16.79
N ARG A 334 22.97 -25.27 16.34
CA ARG A 334 23.90 -26.08 17.15
C ARG A 334 25.22 -25.37 17.40
N ALA A 335 25.77 -24.68 16.40
CA ALA A 335 27.01 -23.92 16.55
C ALA A 335 26.86 -22.81 17.59
N LEU A 336 25.76 -22.05 17.53
CA LEU A 336 25.44 -21.01 18.52
C LEU A 336 25.33 -21.58 19.94
N LEU A 337 24.61 -22.70 20.12
CA LEU A 337 24.50 -23.35 21.43
C LEU A 337 25.85 -23.83 21.97
N ARG A 338 26.75 -24.30 21.10
CA ARG A 338 28.12 -24.68 21.49
C ARG A 338 28.94 -23.47 21.94
N LEU A 339 28.85 -22.35 21.22
CA LEU A 339 29.54 -21.11 21.60
C LEU A 339 29.10 -20.64 22.99
N ILE A 340 27.79 -20.64 23.25
CA ILE A 340 27.24 -20.24 24.56
C ILE A 340 27.77 -21.16 25.68
N ARG A 341 27.75 -22.48 25.47
CA ARG A 341 28.23 -23.47 26.45
C ARG A 341 29.72 -23.32 26.73
N ASN A 342 30.53 -23.13 25.69
CA ASN A 342 31.98 -22.99 25.83
C ASN A 342 32.36 -21.69 26.56
N ALA A 343 31.63 -20.60 26.31
CA ALA A 343 31.82 -19.32 27.01
C ALA A 343 31.42 -19.39 28.50
N THR A 344 30.48 -20.27 28.86
CA THR A 344 30.10 -20.49 30.27
C THR A 344 31.11 -21.36 31.00
N THR A 345 31.76 -22.32 30.33
CA THR A 345 32.82 -23.17 30.92
C THR A 345 34.18 -22.51 31.06
N SER A 346 34.45 -21.42 30.33
CA SER A 346 35.72 -20.66 30.44
C SER A 346 35.70 -19.58 31.53
N ASN A 347 34.53 -19.31 32.13
CA ASN A 347 34.34 -18.34 33.22
C ASN A 347 34.13 -19.03 34.59
N SER A 348 34.37 -20.34 34.66
CA SER A 348 34.38 -21.17 35.88
C SER A 348 35.77 -21.77 36.07
#